data_AF-A0AAV5BNI7-F1
#
_entry.id   AF-A0AAV5BNI7-F1
#
_cell.length_a   1.000
_cell.length_b   1.000
_cell.length_c   1.000
_cell.angle_alpha   90.00
_cell.angle_beta   90.00
_cell.angle_gamma   90.00
#
_symmetry.space_group_name_H-M   'P 1'
#
loop_
_entity.id
_entity.type
_entity.pdbx_description
1 polymer ?
#
loop_
_entity_poly.entity_id
_entity_poly.type
_entity_poly.pdbx_seq_one_letter_code
_entity_poly.pdbx_strand_id
1 'polypeptide(L)' 'MTVVDTKLYFLAGYQVPTSDDRFRTVSLVHSFDTSAVPGLVPAWSSFEPKMDPDDVQDGSKELFSQCCSVHLSSS' A
#
# COMPACT_ATOMS: atom_id res chain seq x y z
N MET A 1 1.12 4.75 -7.69
CA MET A 1 -0.31 4.36 -7.79
C MET A 1 -0.49 3.64 -9.13
N THR A 2 -1.24 2.55 -9.18
CA THR A 2 -1.61 1.88 -10.43
C THR A 2 -3.09 1.54 -10.48
N VAL A 3 -3.64 1.36 -11.67
CA VAL A 3 -5.05 1.01 -11.91
C VAL A 3 -5.11 -0.35 -12.57
N VAL A 4 -5.90 -1.26 -12.01
CA VAL A 4 -6.21 -2.56 -12.62
C VAL A 4 -7.72 -2.74 -12.52
N ASP A 5 -8.38 -2.79 -13.68
CA ASP A 5 -9.83 -2.85 -13.79
C ASP A 5 -10.54 -1.75 -12.99
N THR A 6 -11.39 -2.12 -12.02
CA THR A 6 -12.11 -1.19 -11.14
C THR A 6 -11.34 -0.86 -9.86
N LYS A 7 -10.05 -1.21 -9.77
CA LYS A 7 -9.28 -1.08 -8.54
C LYS A 7 -8.09 -0.15 -8.70
N LEU A 8 -7.99 0.81 -7.78
CA LEU A 8 -6.82 1.67 -7.60
C LEU A 8 -5.93 1.06 -6.53
N TYR A 9 -4.63 0.93 -6.80
CA TYR A 9 -3.64 0.37 -5.88
C TYR A 9 -2.59 1.41 -5.48
N PHE A 10 -2.29 1.46 -4.19
CA PHE A 10 -1.35 2.38 -3.56
C PHE A 10 -0.40 1.60 -2.67
N LEU A 11 0.91 1.71 -2.89
CA LEU A 11 1.91 1.24 -1.94
C LEU A 11 2.22 2.37 -0.98
N ALA A 12 2.03 2.13 0.31
CA ALA A 12 2.29 3.09 1.38
C ALA A 12 3.29 2.51 2.38
N GLY A 13 4.24 3.35 2.80
CA GLY A 13 5.17 3.05 3.88
C GLY A 13 4.77 3.75 5.17
N TYR A 14 4.71 3.01 6.26
CA TYR A 14 4.38 3.53 7.59
C TYR A 14 5.53 3.29 8.56
N GLN A 15 5.80 4.28 9.41
CA GLN A 15 6.66 4.08 10.57
C GLN A 15 5.81 3.64 11.75
N VAL A 16 6.13 2.47 12.31
CA VAL A 16 5.43 1.91 13.46
C VAL A 16 6.41 1.85 14.62
N PRO A 17 6.03 2.35 15.82
CA PRO A 17 6.87 2.22 17.00
C PRO A 17 7.06 0.74 17.37
N THR A 18 8.24 0.42 17.85
CA THR A 18 8.58 -0.88 18.43
C THR A 18 8.74 -0.74 19.94
N SER A 19 8.78 -1.85 20.67
CA SER A 19 8.95 -1.87 22.14
C SER A 19 10.24 -1.21 22.64
N ASP A 20 11.19 -0.95 21.74
CA ASP A 20 12.57 -0.61 22.05
C ASP A 20 12.86 0.89 21.79
N ASP A 21 11.82 1.74 21.77
CA ASP A 21 11.87 3.15 21.32
C ASP A 21 12.44 3.33 19.89
N ARG A 22 12.43 2.26 19.09
CA ARG A 22 12.83 2.29 17.66
C ARG A 22 11.59 2.31 16.76
N PHE A 23 11.75 2.81 15.54
CA PHE A 23 10.73 2.74 14.52
C PHE A 23 11.09 1.65 13.51
N ARG A 24 10.10 0.84 13.13
CA ARG A 24 10.22 -0.03 11.96
C ARG A 24 9.38 0.52 10.82
N THR A 25 9.90 0.40 9.61
CA THR A 25 9.13 0.70 8.40
C THR A 25 8.34 -0.55 8.00
N VAL A 26 7.03 -0.42 7.85
CA VAL A 26 6.16 -1.44 7.27
C VAL A 26 5.60 -0.91 5.96
N SER A 27 5.49 -1.77 4.95
CA SER A 27 4.87 -1.43 3.68
C SER A 27 3.54 -2.15 3.55
N LEU A 28 2.49 -1.42 3.16
CA LEU A 28 1.16 -1.97 2.89
C LEU A 28 0.70 -1.54 1.50
N VAL A 29 -0.04 -2.43 0.84
CA VAL A 29 -0.78 -2.09 -0.37
C VAL A 29 -2.22 -1.81 0.01
N HIS A 30 -2.68 -0.60 -0.27
CA HIS A 30 -4.10 -0.24 -0.19
C HIS A 30 -4.73 -0.39 -1.56
N SER A 31 -5.93 -0.96 -1.61
CA SER A 31 -6.77 -1.02 -2.80
C SER A 31 -8.09 -0.30 -2.58
N PHE A 32 -8.51 0.51 -3.54
CA PHE A 32 -9.84 1.12 -3.57
C PHE A 32 -10.63 0.60 -4.77
N ASP A 33 -11.78 -0.01 -4.53
CA ASP A 33 -12.71 -0.46 -5.57
C ASP A 33 -13.65 0.68 -5.97
N THR A 34 -13.45 1.22 -7.17
CA THR A 34 -14.25 2.33 -7.72
C THR A 34 -15.67 1.91 -8.08
N SER A 35 -15.97 0.60 -8.08
CA SER A 35 -17.31 0.06 -8.34
C SER A 35 -18.11 -0.22 -7.07
N ALA A 36 -17.48 -0.12 -5.89
CA ALA A 36 -18.13 -0.40 -4.62
C ALA A 36 -19.32 0.55 -4.37
N VAL A 37 -20.48 -0.03 -4.08
CA VAL A 37 -21.67 0.76 -3.75
C VAL A 37 -21.52 1.36 -2.35
N PRO A 38 -21.57 2.70 -2.22
CA PRO A 38 -21.40 3.38 -0.93
C PRO A 38 -22.37 2.83 0.13
N GLY A 39 -21.84 2.44 1.29
CA GLY A 39 -22.62 1.97 2.44
C GLY A 39 -23.06 0.50 2.39
N LEU A 40 -22.85 -0.22 1.29
CA LEU A 40 -23.16 -1.66 1.20
C LEU A 40 -21.93 -2.54 1.33
N VAL A 41 -20.82 -2.11 0.72
CA VAL A 41 -19.54 -2.85 0.72
C VAL A 41 -18.39 -1.88 0.98
N PRO A 42 -17.39 -2.27 1.80
CA PRO A 42 -16.19 -1.46 1.99
C PRO A 42 -15.45 -1.29 0.67
N ALA A 43 -15.26 -0.04 0.23
CA ALA A 43 -14.50 0.26 -0.97
C ALA A 43 -12.99 0.11 -0.76
N TRP A 44 -12.51 0.26 0.48
CA TRP A 44 -11.10 0.15 0.83
C TRP A 44 -10.75 -1.24 1.37
N SER A 45 -9.60 -1.75 0.96
CA SER A 45 -8.95 -2.94 1.53
C SER A 45 -7.44 -2.74 1.60
N SER A 46 -6.75 -3.48 2.47
CA SER A 46 -5.30 -3.39 2.68
C SER A 46 -4.68 -4.77 2.84
N PHE A 47 -3.49 -4.97 2.29
CA PHE A 47 -2.76 -6.24 2.41
C PHE A 47 -1.24 -6.02 2.37
N GLU A 48 -0.49 -6.98 2.92
CA GLU A 48 0.97 -6.96 2.86
C GLU A 48 1.45 -7.27 1.43
N PRO A 49 2.44 -6.51 0.91
CA PRO A 49 3.05 -6.84 -0.37
C PRO A 49 3.73 -8.20 -0.27
N LYS A 50 3.42 -9.08 -1.22
CA LYS A 50 4.09 -10.38 -1.33
C LYS A 50 5.29 -10.24 -2.27
N MET A 51 6.43 -10.72 -1.82
CA MET A 51 7.62 -10.91 -2.64
C MET A 51 7.94 -12.39 -2.57
N ASP A 52 7.98 -13.09 -3.71
CA ASP A 52 8.46 -14.46 -3.72
C ASP A 52 9.98 -14.44 -3.45
N PRO A 53 10.50 -15.36 -2.62
CA PRO A 53 11.92 -15.37 -2.26
C PRO A 53 12.84 -15.56 -3.48
N ASP A 54 12.36 -16.24 -4.53
CA ASP A 54 13.09 -16.43 -5.79
C ASP A 54 13.20 -15.12 -6.60
N ASP A 55 12.27 -14.17 -6.42
CA ASP A 55 12.28 -12.87 -7.08
C ASP A 55 13.36 -11.92 -6.51
N VAL A 56 13.83 -12.17 -5.28
CA VAL A 56 14.88 -11.39 -4.63
C VAL A 56 16.24 -11.64 -5.29
N GLN A 57 16.44 -12.86 -5.79
CA GLN A 57 17.75 -13.33 -6.25
C GLN A 57 18.13 -12.80 -7.64
N ASP A 58 17.13 -12.42 -8.45
CA ASP A 58 17.31 -11.85 -9.78
C ASP A 58 17.57 -10.34 -9.75
N GLY A 59 17.37 -9.67 -8.59
CA GLY A 59 17.57 -8.22 -8.44
C GLY A 59 16.73 -7.35 -9.39
N SER A 60 15.82 -7.95 -10.18
CA SER A 60 15.14 -7.33 -11.30
C SER A 60 13.82 -6.66 -10.91
N LYS A 61 13.29 -6.97 -9.72
CA LYS A 61 12.08 -6.36 -9.16
C LYS A 61 12.45 -5.22 -8.21
N GLU A 62 12.78 -4.07 -8.79
CA GLU A 62 12.93 -2.83 -8.04
C GLU A 62 11.55 -2.26 -7.69
N LEU A 63 11.32 -1.95 -6.40
CA LEU A 63 10.14 -1.22 -5.97
C LEU A 63 10.26 0.23 -6.43
N PHE A 64 9.64 0.57 -7.56
CA PHE A 64 9.54 1.96 -7.99
C PHE A 64 8.60 2.74 -7.08
N SER A 65 9.15 3.50 -6.13
CA SER A 65 8.38 4.43 -5.31
C SER A 65 8.07 5.70 -6.10
N GLN A 66 6.91 5.72 -6.76
CA GLN A 66 6.30 6.99 -7.13
C GLN A 66 5.63 7.57 -5.88
N CYS A 67 6.38 8.40 -5.16
CA CYS A 67 5.93 9.07 -3.96
C CYS A 67 4.81 10.07 -4.30
N CYS A 68 3.57 9.73 -3.94
CA CYS A 68 2.46 10.68 -3.90
C CYS A 68 2.23 11.07 -2.44
N SER A 69 2.59 12.30 -2.05
CA SER A 69 2.25 12.83 -0.73
C SER A 69 0.77 13.19 -0.70
N VAL A 70 -0.02 12.43 0.07
CA VAL A 70 -1.44 12.74 0.30
C VAL A 70 -1.51 13.69 1.49
N HIS A 71 -1.92 14.95 1.25
CA HIS A 71 -2.18 15.91 2.31
C HIS A 71 -3.63 15.72 2.78
N LEU A 72 -3.83 15.16 3.96
CA LEU A 72 -5.15 15.04 4.56
C LEU A 72 -5.55 16.42 5.11
N SER A 73 -6.49 17.11 4.43
CA SER A 73 -7.08 18.33 4.99
C SER A 73 -7.97 17.93 6.17
N SER A 74 -7.64 18.44 7.36
CA SER A 74 -8.52 18.40 8.53
C SER A 74 -9.77 19.23 8.25
N SER A 75 -10.94 18.62 8.28
CA SER A 75 -12.24 19.32 8.32
C SER A 75 -12.59 19.73 9.74
#